data_AF-A0A7Y8J3L3-F1
#
_entry.id   AF-A0A7Y8J3L3-F1
#
_cell.length_a   1.000
_cell.length_b   1.000
_cell.length_c   1.000
_cell.angle_alpha   90.00
_cell.angle_beta   90.00
_cell.angle_gamma   90.00
#
_symmetry.space_group_name_H-M   'P 1'
#
loop_
_entity.id
_entity.type
_entity.pdbx_description
1 polymer ?
#
loop_
_entity_poly.entity_id
_entity_poly.type
_entity_poly.pdbx_seq_one_letter_code
_entity_poly.pdbx_strand_id
1 'polypeptide(L)'
;MTRILITQTASPRRVHARAEEILKRSTYPEASLTILCNPEPETVGYLKTVPGAEIIPLHAAHRRRILRELRERNFDLMVTFWTGEKGYWREKIASLGLCRKKVVDMGDGGQWPLTWRFVVRYWLFRLRHPLPTDHALYRPAPASDEPADYHDGERVLIIQSAEPLHVLRALDHMESHPLFRRPRFTLFCRNRPEVVARLEKHPMLYAVRTHSEMRRAWHHLRALRRERFDAVVVFFTGDRSYWKIKFLPFLLGIRHKVVFNENCDCFFFSLRKWLALMAHRMSDHSRTGLEARWTNQVRRLASSLTKLAVLPFRFGWLVLVWAWLRMTAARARKASAA
;
A
#
# COMPACT_ATOMS: atom_id res chain seq x y z
N MET A 1 32.32 13.07 -18.24
CA MET A 1 30.86 13.20 -18.50
C MET A 1 30.11 11.85 -18.52
N THR A 2 29.18 11.62 -17.59
CA THR A 2 28.30 10.43 -17.57
C THR A 2 26.97 10.74 -18.25
N ARG A 3 26.55 9.94 -19.24
CA ARG A 3 25.29 10.13 -19.97
C ARG A 3 24.16 9.37 -19.29
N ILE A 4 23.17 10.09 -18.76
CA ILE A 4 22.06 9.52 -18.01
C ILE A 4 20.75 9.73 -18.77
N LEU A 5 20.01 8.63 -18.99
CA LEU A 5 18.67 8.65 -19.56
C LEU A 5 17.63 8.43 -18.45
N ILE A 6 16.73 9.38 -18.24
CA ILE A 6 15.53 9.18 -17.41
C ILE A 6 14.35 8.90 -18.32
N THR A 7 13.60 7.83 -18.06
CA THR A 7 12.33 7.57 -18.75
C THR A 7 11.15 7.94 -17.86
N GLN A 8 10.21 8.72 -18.40
CA GLN A 8 8.98 9.08 -17.69
C GLN A 8 8.06 7.87 -17.64
N THR A 9 8.22 7.09 -16.58
CA THR A 9 7.35 5.97 -16.24
C THR A 9 6.66 6.19 -14.89
N ALA A 10 6.56 7.46 -14.49
CA ALA A 10 5.92 8.04 -13.30
C ALA A 10 5.36 9.43 -13.63
N SER A 11 4.77 10.10 -12.64
CA SER A 11 4.33 11.50 -12.77
C SER A 11 5.47 12.45 -13.18
N PRO A 12 5.21 13.50 -14.00
CA PRO A 12 6.21 14.49 -14.39
C PRO A 12 6.95 15.10 -13.19
N ARG A 13 6.23 15.37 -12.11
CA ARG A 13 6.80 15.91 -10.86
C ARG A 13 7.88 15.02 -10.25
N ARG A 14 7.69 13.70 -10.25
CA ARG A 14 8.69 12.76 -9.72
C ARG A 14 9.90 12.68 -10.63
N VAL A 15 9.68 12.66 -11.95
CA VAL A 15 10.78 12.71 -12.94
C VAL A 15 11.62 13.98 -12.75
N HIS A 16 10.98 15.13 -12.60
CA HIS A 16 11.63 16.41 -12.36
C HIS A 16 12.45 16.41 -11.05
N ALA A 17 11.84 16.01 -9.93
CA ALA A 17 12.53 15.95 -8.64
C ALA A 17 13.77 15.04 -8.70
N ARG A 18 13.67 13.91 -9.41
CA ARG A 18 14.78 12.99 -9.58
C ARG A 18 15.87 13.56 -10.50
N ALA A 19 15.49 14.25 -11.56
CA ALA A 19 16.41 14.92 -12.46
C ALA A 19 17.24 15.98 -11.71
N GLU A 20 16.57 16.83 -10.91
CA GLU A 20 17.25 17.80 -10.06
C GLU A 20 18.18 17.13 -9.04
N GLU A 21 17.75 16.03 -8.42
CA GLU A 21 18.58 15.31 -7.46
C GLU A 21 19.87 14.77 -8.11
N ILE A 22 19.77 14.23 -9.32
CA ILE A 22 20.93 13.74 -10.08
C ILE A 22 21.88 14.89 -10.44
N LEU A 23 21.36 16.05 -10.81
CA LEU A 23 22.16 17.23 -11.15
C LEU A 23 22.78 17.90 -9.92
N LYS A 24 22.10 17.90 -8.77
CA LYS A 24 22.59 18.48 -7.51
C LYS A 24 23.63 17.62 -6.81
N ARG A 25 23.55 16.29 -6.94
CA ARG A 25 24.46 15.37 -6.24
C ARG A 25 25.79 15.24 -6.96
N SER A 26 26.87 15.27 -6.19
CA SER A 26 28.25 14.97 -6.64
C SER A 26 28.47 13.50 -7.05
N THR A 27 27.43 12.66 -7.03
CA THR A 27 27.53 11.24 -7.37
C THR A 27 27.95 11.00 -8.82
N TYR A 28 27.57 11.91 -9.72
CA TYR A 28 27.94 11.86 -11.14
C TYR A 28 28.55 13.21 -11.54
N PRO A 29 29.85 13.42 -11.30
CA PRO A 29 30.51 14.64 -11.75
C PRO A 29 30.35 14.75 -13.27
N GLU A 30 29.84 15.90 -13.73
CA GLU A 30 29.54 16.17 -15.14
C GLU A 30 28.48 15.22 -15.74
N ALA A 31 27.34 15.06 -15.09
CA ALA A 31 26.24 14.30 -15.70
C ALA A 31 25.62 15.08 -16.87
N SER A 32 25.46 14.42 -18.02
CA SER A 32 24.61 14.88 -19.12
C SER A 32 23.29 14.14 -19.07
N LEU A 33 22.19 14.89 -18.94
CA LEU A 33 20.89 14.32 -18.67
C LEU A 33 19.96 14.42 -19.88
N THR A 34 19.38 13.30 -20.28
CA THR A 34 18.30 13.24 -21.27
C THR A 34 17.05 12.65 -20.62
N ILE A 35 15.89 13.28 -20.84
CA ILE A 35 14.59 12.85 -20.30
C ILE A 35 13.67 12.46 -21.46
N LEU A 36 13.32 11.17 -21.53
CA LEU A 36 12.32 10.65 -22.46
C LEU A 36 10.93 10.74 -21.82
N CYS A 37 10.04 11.57 -22.37
CA CYS A 37 8.76 11.93 -21.76
C CYS A 37 7.54 11.67 -22.65
N ASN A 38 6.34 11.77 -22.08
CA ASN A 38 5.07 11.78 -22.82
C ASN A 38 5.01 13.06 -23.68
N PRO A 39 4.56 12.97 -24.95
CA PRO A 39 4.46 14.11 -25.86
C PRO A 39 3.43 15.19 -25.48
N GLU A 40 2.65 15.03 -24.41
CA GLU A 40 1.72 16.07 -23.92
C GLU A 40 2.43 17.41 -23.70
N PRO A 41 1.95 18.53 -24.30
CA PRO A 41 2.61 19.84 -24.22
C PRO A 41 2.86 20.32 -22.79
N GLU A 42 1.92 20.10 -21.87
CA GLU A 42 2.05 20.46 -20.46
C GLU A 42 3.20 19.70 -19.79
N THR A 43 3.30 18.38 -20.04
CA THR A 43 4.38 17.54 -19.51
C THR A 43 5.73 17.97 -20.06
N VAL A 44 5.81 18.24 -21.36
CA VAL A 44 7.05 18.70 -22.01
C VAL A 44 7.45 20.08 -21.48
N GLY A 45 6.51 21.02 -21.38
CA GLY A 45 6.73 22.35 -20.83
C GLY A 45 7.24 22.31 -19.39
N TYR A 46 6.60 21.50 -18.54
CA TYR A 46 7.02 21.31 -17.16
C TYR A 46 8.40 20.65 -17.04
N LEU A 47 8.74 19.65 -17.85
CA LEU A 47 10.07 19.00 -17.76
C LEU A 47 11.19 19.85 -18.35
N LYS A 48 10.89 20.77 -19.27
CA LYS A 48 11.85 21.75 -19.81
C LYS A 48 12.37 22.73 -18.76
N THR A 49 11.73 22.84 -17.59
CA THR A 49 12.24 23.68 -16.48
C THR A 49 13.44 23.06 -15.77
N VAL A 50 13.77 21.79 -16.01
CA VAL A 50 14.96 21.14 -15.45
C VAL A 50 16.22 21.70 -16.12
N PRO A 51 17.12 22.39 -15.39
CA PRO A 51 18.29 23.02 -15.99
C PRO A 51 19.25 22.00 -16.63
N GLY A 52 19.65 22.25 -17.88
CA GLY A 52 20.65 21.43 -18.59
C GLY A 52 20.18 20.03 -19.04
N ALA A 53 18.90 19.69 -18.84
CA ALA A 53 18.34 18.43 -19.30
C ALA A 53 17.80 18.53 -20.73
N GLU A 54 18.18 17.58 -21.60
CA GLU A 54 17.60 17.44 -22.93
C GLU A 54 16.25 16.70 -22.85
N ILE A 55 15.18 17.33 -23.30
CA ILE A 55 13.82 16.75 -23.23
C ILE A 55 13.42 16.18 -24.60
N ILE A 56 13.11 14.88 -24.64
CA ILE A 56 12.71 14.17 -25.86
C ILE A 56 11.27 13.66 -25.69
N PRO A 57 10.29 14.26 -26.38
CA PRO A 57 8.91 13.77 -26.36
C PRO A 57 8.75 12.50 -27.21
N LEU A 58 8.17 11.46 -26.62
CA LEU A 58 7.96 10.17 -27.30
C LEU A 58 6.64 10.14 -28.06
N HIS A 59 6.60 10.78 -29.23
CA HIS A 59 5.44 10.72 -30.12
C HIS A 59 5.20 9.29 -30.64
N ALA A 60 3.94 8.83 -30.57
CA ALA A 60 3.59 7.47 -30.99
C ALA A 60 3.99 7.18 -32.45
N ALA A 61 3.78 8.14 -33.36
CA ALA A 61 4.15 8.04 -34.78
C ALA A 61 5.65 7.80 -35.01
N HIS A 62 6.51 8.35 -34.15
CA HIS A 62 7.97 8.31 -34.29
C HIS A 62 8.65 7.39 -33.28
N ARG A 63 7.88 6.63 -32.48
CA ARG A 63 8.37 5.84 -31.35
C ARG A 63 9.56 4.94 -31.70
N ARG A 64 9.46 4.18 -32.80
CA ARG A 64 10.52 3.25 -33.20
C ARG A 64 11.81 3.95 -33.60
N ARG A 65 11.70 5.10 -34.29
CA ARG A 65 12.84 5.92 -34.71
C ARG A 65 13.54 6.53 -33.50
N ILE A 66 12.78 7.19 -32.63
CA ILE A 66 13.31 7.81 -31.39
C ILE A 66 14.02 6.79 -30.51
N LEU A 67 13.41 5.61 -30.28
CA LEU A 67 14.04 4.57 -29.46
C LEU A 67 15.32 3.99 -30.08
N ARG A 68 15.44 4.00 -31.41
CA ARG A 68 16.66 3.58 -32.13
C ARG A 68 17.77 4.63 -31.94
N GLU A 69 17.45 5.90 -32.20
CA GLU A 69 18.37 7.03 -31.98
C GLU A 69 18.87 7.07 -30.53
N LEU A 70 17.98 6.86 -29.55
CA LEU A 70 18.37 6.80 -28.13
C LEU A 70 19.30 5.64 -27.82
N ARG A 71 19.15 4.49 -28.49
CA ARG A 71 20.05 3.34 -28.31
C ARG A 71 21.44 3.64 -28.88
N GLU A 72 21.51 4.34 -30.00
CA GLU A 72 22.77 4.76 -30.65
C GLU A 72 23.53 5.80 -29.84
N ARG A 73 22.84 6.57 -29.00
CA ARG A 73 23.46 7.55 -28.08
C ARG A 73 24.26 6.94 -26.93
N ASN A 74 24.26 5.61 -26.74
CA ASN A 74 25.09 4.90 -25.76
C ASN A 74 25.06 5.52 -24.34
N PHE A 75 23.87 5.60 -23.73
CA PHE A 75 23.75 6.07 -22.35
C PHE A 75 24.48 5.13 -21.37
N ASP A 76 25.15 5.70 -20.38
CA ASP A 76 25.87 4.96 -19.34
C ASP A 76 24.93 4.39 -18.27
N LEU A 77 23.86 5.13 -17.98
CA LEU A 77 22.89 4.81 -16.95
C LEU A 77 21.48 5.16 -17.43
N MET A 78 20.55 4.23 -17.28
CA MET A 78 19.13 4.51 -17.41
C MET A 78 18.44 4.46 -16.05
N VAL A 79 17.66 5.49 -15.74
CA VAL A 79 16.78 5.56 -14.57
C VAL A 79 15.34 5.37 -15.04
N THR A 80 14.68 4.33 -14.53
CA THR A 80 13.26 4.08 -14.80
C THR A 80 12.49 4.04 -13.50
N PHE A 81 11.28 4.60 -13.49
CA PHE A 81 10.42 4.56 -12.31
C PHE A 81 9.48 3.38 -12.42
N TRP A 82 9.51 2.47 -11.45
CA TRP A 82 8.59 1.34 -11.46
C TRP A 82 7.40 1.61 -10.54
N THR A 83 6.57 2.59 -10.91
CA THR A 83 5.32 2.93 -10.20
C THR A 83 4.21 1.90 -10.44
N GLY A 84 3.14 1.96 -9.65
CA GLY A 84 1.96 1.10 -9.76
C GLY A 84 1.14 1.25 -11.03
N GLU A 85 1.53 2.20 -11.86
CA GLU A 85 0.70 2.74 -12.93
C GLU A 85 0.77 1.83 -14.15
N LYS A 86 -0.41 1.29 -14.51
CA LYS A 86 -0.59 0.44 -15.68
C LYS A 86 -0.41 1.20 -17.00
N GLY A 87 -0.66 2.51 -17.00
CA GLY A 87 -0.57 3.36 -18.19
C GLY A 87 0.82 3.39 -18.81
N TYR A 88 1.87 3.23 -18.00
CA TYR A 88 3.27 3.27 -18.46
C TYR A 88 3.89 1.89 -18.70
N TRP A 89 3.12 0.79 -18.72
CA TRP A 89 3.73 -0.54 -18.78
C TRP A 89 4.51 -0.76 -20.10
N ARG A 90 3.99 -0.24 -21.22
CA ARG A 90 4.63 -0.37 -22.53
C ARG A 90 5.93 0.41 -22.57
N GLU A 91 5.95 1.59 -21.95
CA GLU A 91 7.08 2.51 -21.86
C GLU A 91 8.16 1.92 -20.95
N LYS A 92 7.75 1.33 -19.81
CA LYS A 92 8.62 0.57 -18.91
C LYS A 92 9.36 -0.52 -19.68
N ILE A 93 8.65 -1.38 -20.42
CA ILE A 93 9.28 -2.47 -21.18
C ILE A 93 10.15 -1.94 -22.31
N ALA A 94 9.65 -0.99 -23.10
CA ALA A 94 10.40 -0.43 -24.21
C ALA A 94 11.72 0.20 -23.75
N SER A 95 11.72 0.86 -22.58
CA SER A 95 12.91 1.46 -22.01
C SER A 95 13.97 0.43 -21.60
N LEU A 96 13.58 -0.79 -21.21
CA LEU A 96 14.54 -1.81 -20.77
C LEU A 96 15.57 -2.18 -21.85
N GLY A 97 15.30 -1.92 -23.13
CA GLY A 97 16.22 -2.16 -24.24
C GLY A 97 17.10 -0.98 -24.65
N LEU A 98 17.11 0.13 -23.89
CA LEU A 98 17.80 1.36 -24.27
C LEU A 98 19.23 1.49 -23.72
N CYS A 99 19.54 0.83 -22.61
CA CYS A 99 20.83 0.96 -21.93
C CYS A 99 21.29 -0.37 -21.32
N ARG A 100 22.60 -0.54 -21.08
CA ARG A 100 23.15 -1.72 -20.39
C ARG A 100 22.94 -1.65 -18.87
N LYS A 101 23.29 -0.53 -18.23
CA LYS A 101 23.09 -0.33 -16.77
C LYS A 101 21.77 0.36 -16.52
N LYS A 102 20.96 -0.23 -15.65
CA LYS A 102 19.59 0.20 -15.40
C LYS A 102 19.38 0.27 -13.90
N VAL A 103 18.92 1.42 -13.44
CA VAL A 103 18.50 1.64 -12.06
C VAL A 103 17.00 1.87 -12.07
N VAL A 104 16.31 1.10 -11.24
CA VAL A 104 14.89 1.28 -10.97
C VAL A 104 14.73 2.13 -9.74
N ASP A 105 13.99 3.22 -9.88
CA ASP A 105 13.45 3.99 -8.78
C ASP A 105 12.06 3.48 -8.41
N MET A 106 11.89 3.08 -7.16
CA MET A 106 10.65 2.48 -6.63
C MET A 106 9.61 3.52 -6.20
N GLY A 107 9.96 4.82 -6.21
CA GLY A 107 9.12 5.92 -5.76
C GLY A 107 9.15 6.16 -4.24
N ASP A 108 9.86 5.32 -3.48
CA ASP A 108 10.12 5.45 -2.05
C ASP A 108 11.55 5.98 -1.75
N GLY A 109 12.24 6.46 -2.78
CA GLY A 109 13.65 6.86 -2.72
C GLY A 109 14.65 5.70 -2.85
N GLY A 110 14.17 4.45 -2.84
CA GLY A 110 14.97 3.26 -3.07
C GLY A 110 15.35 3.08 -4.54
N GLN A 111 16.64 2.94 -4.80
CA GLN A 111 17.20 2.64 -6.12
C GLN A 111 17.81 1.27 -6.16
N TRP A 112 17.50 0.52 -7.21
CA TRP A 112 17.94 -0.86 -7.36
C TRP A 112 18.43 -1.14 -8.77
N PRO A 113 19.57 -1.83 -8.94
CA PRO A 113 19.98 -2.28 -10.26
C PRO A 113 18.96 -3.29 -10.80
N LEU A 114 18.48 -3.08 -12.03
CA LEU A 114 17.54 -3.99 -12.67
C LEU A 114 18.26 -5.28 -13.08
N THR A 115 18.31 -6.23 -12.16
CA THR A 115 18.76 -7.61 -12.41
C THR A 115 17.54 -8.52 -12.55
N TRP A 116 17.66 -9.64 -13.26
CA TRP A 116 16.56 -10.61 -13.37
C TRP A 116 16.08 -11.11 -11.99
N ARG A 117 17.02 -11.27 -11.05
CA ARG A 117 16.72 -11.63 -9.65
C ARG A 117 15.85 -10.57 -8.98
N PHE A 118 16.16 -9.29 -9.23
CA PHE A 118 15.34 -8.19 -8.77
C PHE A 118 13.96 -8.18 -9.42
N VAL A 119 13.84 -8.45 -10.73
CA VAL A 119 12.53 -8.56 -11.40
C VAL A 119 11.65 -9.63 -10.75
N VAL A 120 12.20 -10.82 -10.47
CA VAL A 120 11.47 -11.91 -9.79
C VAL A 120 11.07 -11.51 -8.37
N ARG A 121 12.03 -10.99 -7.58
CA ARG A 121 11.77 -10.55 -6.20
C ARG A 121 10.76 -9.42 -6.14
N TYR A 122 10.85 -8.48 -7.06
CA TYR A 122 9.91 -7.39 -7.23
C TYR A 122 8.54 -7.93 -7.64
N TRP A 123 8.43 -8.83 -8.61
CA TRP A 123 7.14 -9.41 -9.00
C TRP A 123 6.46 -10.14 -7.83
N LEU A 124 7.21 -10.93 -7.06
CA LEU A 124 6.73 -11.56 -5.82
C LEU A 124 6.31 -10.54 -4.76
N PHE A 125 7.09 -9.47 -4.58
CA PHE A 125 6.73 -8.36 -3.71
C PHE A 125 5.45 -7.68 -4.19
N ARG A 126 5.25 -7.49 -5.49
CA ARG A 126 4.10 -6.78 -6.08
C ARG A 126 2.81 -7.58 -6.04
N LEU A 127 2.89 -8.91 -6.11
CA LEU A 127 1.74 -9.77 -5.79
C LEU A 127 1.22 -9.53 -4.36
N ARG A 128 2.10 -9.08 -3.45
CA ARG A 128 1.77 -8.83 -2.03
C ARG A 128 1.55 -7.35 -1.70
N HIS A 129 2.03 -6.43 -2.55
CA HIS A 129 2.06 -5.00 -2.30
C HIS A 129 1.68 -4.19 -3.56
N PRO A 130 0.41 -3.78 -3.72
CA PRO A 130 0.04 -2.80 -4.75
C PRO A 130 0.75 -1.48 -4.45
N LEU A 131 1.45 -0.92 -5.44
CA LEU A 131 2.19 0.33 -5.30
C LEU A 131 1.24 1.51 -5.11
N PRO A 132 1.70 2.57 -4.40
CA PRO A 132 1.00 3.83 -4.40
C PRO A 132 0.87 4.32 -5.85
N THR A 133 -0.37 4.54 -6.28
CA THR A 133 -0.67 5.31 -7.48
C THR A 133 -0.58 6.78 -7.11
N ASP A 134 0.39 7.49 -7.66
CA ASP A 134 0.65 8.91 -7.35
C ASP A 134 -0.07 9.87 -8.31
N HIS A 135 -0.79 9.36 -9.30
CA HIS A 135 -1.59 10.17 -10.24
C HIS A 135 -2.66 11.07 -9.59
N ALA A 136 -3.11 10.78 -8.36
CA ALA A 136 -4.05 11.65 -7.66
C ALA A 136 -3.44 13.04 -7.34
N LEU A 137 -2.11 13.18 -7.39
CA LEU A 137 -1.42 14.46 -7.16
C LEU A 137 -1.29 15.33 -8.41
N TYR A 138 -1.74 14.88 -9.59
CA TYR A 138 -1.62 15.64 -10.85
C TYR A 138 -2.93 15.78 -11.64
N ARG A 139 -4.03 15.17 -11.20
CA ARG A 139 -5.35 15.59 -11.68
C ARG A 139 -5.88 16.64 -10.70
N PRO A 140 -6.05 17.91 -11.08
CA PRO A 140 -7.00 18.75 -10.36
C PRO A 140 -8.31 17.96 -10.29
N ALA A 141 -8.86 17.82 -9.09
CA ALA A 141 -10.16 17.17 -8.95
C ALA A 141 -11.14 17.92 -9.87
N PRO A 142 -11.96 17.22 -10.68
CA PRO A 142 -13.03 17.90 -11.40
C PRO A 142 -13.84 18.66 -10.35
N ALA A 143 -14.12 19.93 -10.63
CA ALA A 143 -15.02 20.73 -9.81
C ALA A 143 -16.37 19.98 -9.77
N SER A 144 -16.64 19.31 -8.65
CA SER A 144 -17.94 18.72 -8.41
C SER A 144 -18.76 19.76 -7.68
N ASP A 145 -19.86 20.20 -8.28
CA ASP A 145 -20.82 21.15 -7.71
C ASP A 145 -21.67 20.57 -6.57
N GLU A 146 -21.41 19.34 -6.14
CA GLU A 146 -22.01 18.80 -4.93
C GLU A 146 -21.28 19.36 -3.70
N PRO A 147 -21.98 20.04 -2.77
CA PRO A 147 -21.39 20.50 -1.52
C PRO A 147 -21.08 19.27 -0.66
N ALA A 148 -19.89 18.70 -0.88
CA ALA A 148 -19.32 17.79 0.09
C ALA A 148 -19.15 18.57 1.39
N ASP A 149 -19.63 17.98 2.47
CA ASP A 149 -19.43 18.41 3.85
C ASP A 149 -17.93 18.31 4.19
N TYR A 150 -17.16 19.22 3.58
CA TYR A 150 -15.70 19.28 3.57
C TYR A 150 -15.24 19.77 4.94
N HIS A 151 -15.05 18.82 5.84
CA HIS A 151 -14.08 19.01 6.90
C HIS A 151 -12.67 18.94 6.29
N ASP A 152 -11.91 20.02 6.42
CA ASP A 152 -10.51 20.21 5.95
C ASP A 152 -9.48 19.40 6.77
N GLY A 153 -9.89 18.24 7.31
CA GLY A 153 -9.13 17.46 8.30
C GLY A 153 -8.85 16.03 7.86
N GLU A 154 -7.79 15.42 8.42
CA GLU A 154 -7.45 14.02 8.14
C GLU A 154 -8.58 13.09 8.62
N ARG A 155 -9.07 12.22 7.73
CA ARG A 155 -10.10 11.23 8.07
C ARG A 155 -9.45 10.02 8.70
N VAL A 156 -9.64 9.84 10.00
CA VAL A 156 -8.99 8.77 10.76
C VAL A 156 -10.02 7.73 11.18
N LEU A 157 -9.82 6.49 10.76
CA LEU A 157 -10.63 5.36 11.21
C LEU A 157 -10.03 4.76 12.48
N ILE A 158 -10.77 4.73 13.58
CA ILE A 158 -10.39 3.98 14.78
C ILE A 158 -11.09 2.63 14.74
N ILE A 159 -10.35 1.53 14.74
CA ILE A 159 -10.95 0.20 14.80
C ILE A 159 -10.89 -0.30 16.24
N GLN A 160 -12.04 -0.54 16.86
CA GLN A 160 -12.11 -1.12 18.20
C GLN A 160 -11.62 -2.57 18.16
N SER A 161 -10.34 -2.77 18.43
CA SER A 161 -9.70 -4.09 18.48
C SER A 161 -9.13 -4.42 19.87
N ALA A 162 -9.68 -3.77 20.89
CA ALA A 162 -9.40 -3.96 22.32
C ALA A 162 -10.64 -3.58 23.15
N GLU A 163 -10.59 -3.85 24.44
CA GLU A 163 -11.60 -3.39 25.40
C GLU A 163 -11.79 -1.86 25.35
N PRO A 164 -13.00 -1.34 25.58
CA PRO A 164 -13.31 0.08 25.45
C PRO A 164 -12.38 0.99 26.26
N LEU A 165 -11.93 0.53 27.43
CA LEU A 165 -11.00 1.29 28.28
C LEU A 165 -9.68 1.61 27.57
N HIS A 166 -9.13 0.70 26.77
CA HIS A 166 -7.90 0.97 26.01
C HIS A 166 -8.14 1.95 24.87
N VAL A 167 -9.33 1.92 24.26
CA VAL A 167 -9.69 2.87 23.21
C VAL A 167 -9.80 4.27 23.78
N LEU A 168 -10.46 4.43 24.93
CA LEU A 168 -10.56 5.71 25.64
C LEU A 168 -9.17 6.25 26.01
N ARG A 169 -8.32 5.43 26.66
CA ARG A 169 -6.95 5.85 27.01
C ARG A 169 -6.12 6.31 25.80
N ALA A 170 -6.29 5.66 24.64
CA ALA A 170 -5.59 6.10 23.44
C ALA A 170 -6.19 7.36 22.83
N LEU A 171 -7.50 7.59 22.96
CA LEU A 171 -8.12 8.85 22.59
C LEU A 171 -7.55 9.98 23.47
N ASP A 172 -7.55 9.82 24.80
CA ASP A 172 -6.94 10.77 25.75
C ASP A 172 -5.46 11.03 25.41
N HIS A 173 -4.72 9.97 25.05
CA HIS A 173 -3.34 10.09 24.60
C HIS A 173 -3.20 10.88 23.29
N MET A 174 -4.08 10.66 22.30
CA MET A 174 -4.07 11.40 21.03
C MET A 174 -4.55 12.84 21.19
N GLU A 175 -5.36 13.14 22.21
CA GLU A 175 -5.76 14.51 22.55
C GLU A 175 -4.56 15.30 23.06
N SER A 176 -3.83 14.72 24.02
CA SER A 176 -2.63 15.32 24.61
C SER A 176 -1.43 15.31 23.67
N HIS A 177 -1.33 14.32 22.77
CA HIS A 177 -0.22 14.14 21.83
C HIS A 177 -0.78 13.96 20.41
N PRO A 178 -1.10 15.05 19.69
CA PRO A 178 -1.70 14.98 18.37
C PRO A 178 -0.82 14.25 17.36
N LEU A 179 -1.30 13.10 16.86
CA LEU A 179 -0.62 12.31 15.82
C LEU A 179 -1.02 12.71 14.39
N PHE A 180 -2.10 13.46 14.27
CA PHE A 180 -2.80 13.76 13.02
C PHE A 180 -3.12 15.26 12.95
N ARG A 181 -3.24 15.79 11.74
CA ARG A 181 -3.57 17.20 11.49
C ARG A 181 -5.09 17.36 11.38
N ARG A 182 -5.68 18.08 12.36
CA ARG A 182 -7.13 18.35 12.45
C ARG A 182 -7.97 17.07 12.22
N PRO A 183 -7.73 15.99 12.98
CA PRO A 183 -8.32 14.70 12.69
C PRO A 183 -9.84 14.68 12.88
N ARG A 184 -10.55 14.01 11.96
CA ARG A 184 -11.95 13.61 12.10
C ARG A 184 -11.99 12.11 12.37
N PHE A 185 -12.17 11.75 13.64
CA PHE A 185 -12.15 10.35 14.06
C PHE A 185 -13.51 9.68 13.87
N THR A 186 -13.53 8.64 13.05
CA THR A 186 -14.67 7.71 12.96
C THR A 186 -14.31 6.43 13.69
N LEU A 187 -15.05 6.08 14.74
CA LEU A 187 -14.89 4.82 15.45
C LEU A 187 -15.68 3.71 14.76
N PHE A 188 -15.04 2.57 14.51
CA PHE A 188 -15.67 1.33 14.07
C PHE A 188 -15.60 0.28 15.16
N CYS A 189 -16.74 0.02 15.81
CA CYS A 189 -16.85 -0.81 17.01
C CYS A 189 -17.89 -1.92 16.91
N ARG A 190 -17.91 -2.83 17.89
CA ARG A 190 -18.96 -3.84 17.99
C ARG A 190 -20.29 -3.17 18.35
N ASN A 191 -21.39 -3.66 17.80
CA ASN A 191 -22.73 -3.23 18.19
C ASN A 191 -23.11 -3.79 19.58
N ARG A 192 -22.55 -3.20 20.63
CA ARG A 192 -22.87 -3.47 22.03
C ARG A 192 -23.33 -2.15 22.66
N PRO A 193 -24.62 -1.99 23.04
CA PRO A 193 -25.16 -0.71 23.49
C PRO A 193 -24.34 -0.05 24.60
N GLU A 194 -23.87 -0.83 25.57
CA GLU A 194 -23.05 -0.36 26.68
C GLU A 194 -21.66 0.15 26.25
N VAL A 195 -21.08 -0.48 25.21
CA VAL A 195 -19.80 -0.06 24.63
C VAL A 195 -19.97 1.21 23.80
N VAL A 196 -21.02 1.25 22.97
CA VAL A 196 -21.34 2.39 22.10
C VAL A 196 -21.63 3.61 22.96
N ALA A 197 -22.53 3.51 23.94
CA ALA A 197 -22.90 4.61 24.83
C ALA A 197 -21.71 5.15 25.63
N ARG A 198 -20.73 4.31 25.94
CA ARG A 198 -19.50 4.73 26.64
C ARG A 198 -18.53 5.47 25.70
N LEU A 199 -18.36 4.98 24.46
CA LEU A 199 -17.41 5.55 23.52
C LEU A 199 -17.96 6.82 22.84
N GLU A 200 -19.25 6.86 22.52
CA GLU A 200 -19.92 7.98 21.84
C GLU A 200 -19.86 9.30 22.62
N LYS A 201 -19.69 9.23 23.96
CA LYS A 201 -19.53 10.40 24.82
C LYS A 201 -18.16 11.09 24.69
N HIS A 202 -17.19 10.48 24.00
CA HIS A 202 -15.84 11.02 23.92
C HIS A 202 -15.75 12.18 22.91
N PRO A 203 -15.26 13.39 23.30
CA PRO A 203 -15.35 14.60 22.46
C PRO A 203 -14.56 14.51 21.15
N MET A 204 -13.49 13.72 21.10
CA MET A 204 -12.72 13.52 19.87
C MET A 204 -13.44 12.71 18.78
N LEU A 205 -14.49 11.95 19.10
CA LEU A 205 -15.16 11.11 18.12
C LEU A 205 -16.18 11.93 17.31
N TYR A 206 -15.96 12.00 16.01
CA TYR A 206 -16.91 12.62 15.09
C TYR A 206 -18.10 11.70 14.80
N ALA A 207 -17.85 10.41 14.62
CA ALA A 207 -18.88 9.43 14.32
C ALA A 207 -18.56 8.07 14.91
N VAL A 208 -19.61 7.36 15.34
CA VAL A 208 -19.53 5.96 15.76
C VAL A 208 -20.27 5.09 14.76
N ARG A 209 -19.58 4.06 14.25
CA ARG A 209 -20.09 3.07 13.32
C ARG A 209 -20.00 1.70 13.98
N THR A 210 -21.12 0.99 14.01
CA THR A 210 -21.17 -0.33 14.64
C THR A 210 -21.20 -1.44 13.61
N HIS A 211 -20.71 -2.62 13.98
CA HIS A 211 -20.96 -3.85 13.24
C HIS A 211 -21.61 -4.93 14.13
N SER A 212 -22.60 -5.63 13.60
CA SER A 212 -23.06 -6.90 14.18
C SER A 212 -22.10 -8.01 13.75
N GLU A 213 -21.90 -9.01 14.61
CA GLU A 213 -20.89 -10.05 14.43
C GLU A 213 -20.91 -10.67 13.01
N MET A 214 -19.84 -10.37 12.25
CA MET A 214 -19.33 -10.91 10.99
C MET A 214 -20.24 -11.38 9.83
N ARG A 215 -21.54 -11.63 10.01
CA ARG A 215 -22.46 -12.07 8.94
C ARG A 215 -22.53 -11.10 7.76
N ARG A 216 -22.10 -9.84 7.95
CA ARG A 216 -22.00 -8.81 6.90
C ARG A 216 -20.63 -8.13 6.83
N ALA A 217 -19.56 -8.80 7.26
CA ALA A 217 -18.21 -8.23 7.31
C ALA A 217 -17.77 -7.62 5.96
N TRP A 218 -18.11 -8.27 4.85
CA TRP A 218 -17.81 -7.76 3.50
C TRP A 218 -18.55 -6.47 3.16
N HIS A 219 -19.80 -6.32 3.60
CA HIS A 219 -20.55 -5.09 3.36
C HIS A 219 -19.96 -3.92 4.15
N HIS A 220 -19.63 -4.13 5.43
CA HIS A 220 -18.96 -3.13 6.25
C HIS A 220 -17.58 -2.76 5.69
N LEU A 221 -16.79 -3.75 5.27
CA LEU A 221 -15.50 -3.51 4.62
C LEU A 221 -15.65 -2.64 3.36
N ARG A 222 -16.66 -2.94 2.53
CA ARG A 222 -16.92 -2.17 1.30
C ARG A 222 -17.39 -0.75 1.61
N ALA A 223 -18.23 -0.57 2.62
CA ALA A 223 -18.67 0.74 3.09
C ALA A 223 -17.49 1.57 3.60
N LEU A 224 -16.68 1.03 4.52
CA LEU A 224 -15.49 1.69 5.07
C LEU A 224 -14.46 2.04 3.98
N ARG A 225 -14.31 1.19 2.95
CA ARG A 225 -13.42 1.48 1.81
C ARG A 225 -13.90 2.66 0.97
N ARG A 226 -15.21 2.87 0.82
CA ARG A 226 -15.76 4.01 0.07
C ARG A 226 -15.51 5.33 0.78
N GLU A 227 -15.38 5.31 2.10
CA GLU A 227 -15.10 6.48 2.92
C GLU A 227 -13.66 7.01 2.76
N ARG A 228 -12.73 6.27 2.15
CA ARG A 228 -11.37 6.76 1.84
C ARG A 228 -10.64 7.42 3.03
N PHE A 229 -10.55 6.72 4.15
CA PHE A 229 -9.77 7.18 5.30
C PHE A 229 -8.29 7.34 4.97
N ASP A 230 -7.67 8.39 5.50
CA ASP A 230 -6.24 8.71 5.34
C ASP A 230 -5.39 7.83 6.26
N ALA A 231 -5.87 7.63 7.49
CA ALA A 231 -5.22 6.84 8.51
C ALA A 231 -6.17 5.88 9.22
N VAL A 232 -5.61 4.85 9.82
CA VAL A 232 -6.33 3.91 10.68
C VAL A 232 -5.55 3.65 11.97
N VAL A 233 -6.26 3.69 13.08
CA VAL A 233 -5.76 3.36 14.41
C VAL A 233 -6.26 1.97 14.79
N VAL A 234 -5.36 1.11 15.26
CA VAL A 234 -5.66 -0.25 15.70
C VAL A 234 -4.95 -0.57 17.01
N PHE A 235 -5.57 -1.41 17.83
CA PHE A 235 -5.11 -1.78 19.16
C PHE A 235 -4.63 -3.23 19.19
N PHE A 236 -3.38 -3.42 19.62
CA PHE A 236 -2.73 -4.72 19.76
C PHE A 236 -2.56 -5.05 21.25
N THR A 237 -3.67 -5.07 21.99
CA THR A 237 -3.72 -5.60 23.36
C THR A 237 -3.73 -7.14 23.29
N GLY A 238 -3.17 -7.86 24.26
CA GLY A 238 -3.10 -9.33 24.23
C GLY A 238 -4.43 -10.08 24.10
N ASP A 239 -5.55 -9.37 24.10
CA ASP A 239 -6.90 -9.91 23.99
C ASP A 239 -7.14 -10.68 22.69
N ARG A 240 -7.52 -11.94 22.85
CA ARG A 240 -7.87 -12.86 21.78
C ARG A 240 -9.22 -12.52 21.16
N SER A 241 -10.16 -11.93 21.88
CA SER A 241 -11.54 -11.68 21.42
C SER A 241 -11.58 -10.86 20.13
N TYR A 242 -10.60 -9.98 19.92
CA TYR A 242 -10.51 -9.07 18.77
C TYR A 242 -9.53 -9.53 17.69
N TRP A 243 -8.99 -10.75 17.75
CA TRP A 243 -7.93 -11.19 16.83
C TRP A 243 -8.30 -11.01 15.35
N LYS A 244 -9.55 -11.28 14.97
CA LYS A 244 -10.01 -11.17 13.58
C LYS A 244 -10.06 -9.73 13.10
N ILE A 245 -10.53 -8.81 13.94
CA ILE A 245 -10.72 -7.39 13.54
C ILE A 245 -9.38 -6.64 13.49
N LYS A 246 -8.34 -7.10 14.22
CA LYS A 246 -6.97 -6.58 14.10
C LYS A 246 -6.39 -6.67 12.69
N PHE A 247 -6.91 -7.58 11.85
CA PHE A 247 -6.50 -7.71 10.45
C PHE A 247 -7.27 -6.80 9.48
N LEU A 248 -8.38 -6.21 9.93
CA LEU A 248 -9.23 -5.33 9.11
C LEU A 248 -8.48 -4.12 8.51
N PRO A 249 -7.60 -3.40 9.26
CA PRO A 249 -6.81 -2.29 8.70
C PRO A 249 -6.02 -2.64 7.44
N PHE A 250 -5.52 -3.87 7.35
CA PHE A 250 -4.70 -4.33 6.23
C PHE A 250 -5.54 -4.65 5.00
N LEU A 251 -6.80 -5.05 5.21
CA LEU A 251 -7.76 -5.27 4.14
C LEU A 251 -8.36 -3.97 3.62
N LEU A 252 -8.41 -2.90 4.42
CA LEU A 252 -9.02 -1.63 3.98
C LEU A 252 -8.20 -0.91 2.90
N GLY A 253 -6.89 -1.13 2.82
CA GLY A 253 -6.02 -0.43 1.86
C GLY A 253 -5.63 1.00 2.29
N ILE A 254 -5.89 1.35 3.55
CA ILE A 254 -5.51 2.63 4.16
C ILE A 254 -3.99 2.71 4.28
N ARG A 255 -3.38 3.85 3.94
CA ARG A 255 -1.93 3.99 3.87
C ARG A 255 -1.30 4.05 5.26
N HIS A 256 -1.73 5.01 6.07
CA HIS A 256 -1.18 5.25 7.40
C HIS A 256 -1.88 4.35 8.43
N LYS A 257 -1.10 3.57 9.16
CA LYS A 257 -1.61 2.64 10.18
C LYS A 257 -0.86 2.94 11.47
N VAL A 258 -1.60 3.35 12.50
CA VAL A 258 -1.06 3.57 13.84
C VAL A 258 -1.49 2.40 14.71
N VAL A 259 -0.53 1.81 15.41
CA VAL A 259 -0.77 0.69 16.32
C VAL A 259 -0.53 1.18 17.74
N PHE A 260 -1.54 1.02 18.60
CA PHE A 260 -1.41 1.17 20.05
C PHE A 260 -1.19 -0.20 20.71
N ASN A 261 -0.24 -0.29 21.63
CA ASN A 261 -0.06 -1.47 22.47
C ASN A 261 -0.91 -1.37 23.76
N GLU A 262 -0.74 -2.31 24.68
CA GLU A 262 -1.45 -2.33 25.97
C GLU A 262 -1.08 -1.19 26.94
N ASN A 263 0.13 -0.64 26.79
CA ASN A 263 0.66 0.48 27.57
C ASN A 263 0.31 1.84 26.97
N CYS A 264 -0.51 1.88 25.90
CA CYS A 264 -0.81 3.05 25.11
C CYS A 264 0.39 3.67 24.37
N ASP A 265 1.51 2.94 24.23
CA ASP A 265 2.56 3.34 23.30
C ASP A 265 2.04 3.20 21.88
N CYS A 266 2.32 4.21 21.05
CA CYS A 266 1.91 4.23 19.66
C CYS A 266 3.10 4.17 18.72
N PHE A 267 2.93 3.48 17.59
CA PHE A 267 3.88 3.53 16.50
C PHE A 267 3.19 3.42 15.15
N PHE A 268 3.77 4.09 14.15
CA PHE A 268 3.38 3.88 12.76
C PHE A 268 3.83 2.49 12.32
N PHE A 269 2.85 1.67 11.95
CA PHE A 269 3.10 0.33 11.44
C PHE A 269 3.91 0.42 10.15
N SER A 270 5.05 -0.25 10.15
CA SER A 270 5.75 -0.63 8.93
C SER A 270 5.98 -2.13 8.97
N LEU A 271 5.82 -2.79 7.83
CA LEU A 271 6.00 -4.25 7.75
C LEU A 271 7.42 -4.65 8.19
N ARG A 272 8.43 -3.83 7.90
CA ARG A 272 9.82 -4.05 8.35
C ARG A 272 9.93 -4.02 9.88
N LYS A 273 9.38 -2.99 10.54
CA LYS A 273 9.39 -2.90 12.01
C LYS A 273 8.58 -4.04 12.63
N TRP A 274 7.45 -4.39 12.04
CA TRP A 274 6.62 -5.50 12.51
C TRP A 274 7.29 -6.87 12.34
N LEU A 275 7.93 -7.14 11.20
CA LEU A 275 8.71 -8.35 10.99
C LEU A 275 9.91 -8.42 11.94
N ALA A 276 10.58 -7.28 12.18
CA ALA A 276 11.64 -7.20 13.18
C ALA A 276 11.12 -7.50 14.59
N LEU A 277 9.96 -6.96 14.96
CA LEU A 277 9.30 -7.22 16.24
C LEU A 277 8.84 -8.67 16.37
N MET A 278 8.35 -9.29 15.28
CA MET A 278 8.02 -10.72 15.25
C MET A 278 9.27 -11.60 15.36
N ALA A 279 10.36 -11.23 14.68
CA ALA A 279 11.65 -11.92 14.80
C ALA A 279 12.20 -11.81 16.24
N HIS A 280 12.12 -10.62 16.85
CA HIS A 280 12.52 -10.40 18.23
C HIS A 280 11.65 -11.21 19.20
N ARG A 281 10.31 -11.16 19.05
CA ARG A 281 9.39 -11.92 19.90
C ARG A 281 9.59 -13.43 19.76
N MET A 282 9.88 -13.92 18.55
CA MET A 282 10.25 -15.32 18.33
C MET A 282 11.60 -15.66 18.97
N SER A 283 12.56 -14.71 18.96
CA SER A 283 13.86 -14.86 19.61
C SER A 283 13.77 -14.83 21.15
N ASP A 284 12.88 -14.02 21.71
CA ASP A 284 12.64 -13.98 23.15
C ASP A 284 11.94 -15.25 23.65
N HIS A 285 11.04 -15.82 22.86
CA HIS A 285 10.44 -17.13 23.17
C HIS A 285 11.47 -18.27 23.12
N SER A 286 12.59 -18.11 22.40
CA SER A 286 13.72 -19.05 22.49
C SER A 286 14.63 -18.80 23.70
N ARG A 287 14.57 -17.61 24.32
CA ARG A 287 15.37 -17.28 25.51
C ARG A 287 14.68 -17.62 26.83
N THR A 288 13.36 -17.72 26.87
CA THR A 288 12.59 -18.04 28.08
C THR A 288 12.58 -19.53 28.48
N GLY A 289 13.59 -20.31 28.07
CA GLY A 289 13.96 -21.54 28.78
C GLY A 289 13.04 -22.76 28.66
N LEU A 290 12.00 -22.73 27.82
CA LEU A 290 11.34 -23.96 27.37
C LEU A 290 12.08 -24.43 26.12
N GLU A 291 13.00 -25.38 26.29
CA GLU A 291 13.72 -26.09 25.22
C GLU A 291 12.76 -26.82 24.26
N ALA A 292 12.03 -26.06 23.45
CA ALA A 292 11.51 -26.58 22.21
C ALA A 292 12.70 -26.67 21.26
N ARG A 293 13.38 -27.83 21.28
CA ARG A 293 14.39 -28.26 20.29
C ARG A 293 14.09 -27.59 18.96
N TRP A 294 15.08 -26.94 18.36
CA TRP A 294 14.99 -26.22 17.08
C TRP A 294 14.16 -26.97 16.01
N THR A 295 14.17 -28.31 16.04
CA THR A 295 13.31 -29.20 15.24
C THR A 295 11.80 -28.93 15.40
N ASN A 296 11.30 -28.65 16.60
CA ASN A 296 9.90 -28.29 16.86
C ASN A 296 9.54 -26.89 16.35
N GLN A 297 10.47 -25.93 16.40
CA GLN A 297 10.25 -24.61 15.83
C GLN A 297 10.25 -24.65 14.30
N VAL A 298 11.19 -25.36 13.69
CA VAL A 298 11.21 -25.62 12.24
C VAL A 298 9.98 -26.41 11.81
N ARG A 299 9.55 -27.42 12.57
CA ARG A 299 8.31 -28.17 12.30
C ARG A 299 7.06 -27.32 12.45
N ARG A 300 7.01 -26.40 13.42
CA ARG A 300 5.89 -25.45 13.58
C ARG A 300 5.86 -24.43 12.45
N LEU A 301 7.01 -23.87 12.06
CA LEU A 301 7.14 -22.95 10.92
C LEU A 301 6.79 -23.65 9.61
N ALA A 302 7.35 -24.83 9.37
CA ALA A 302 7.00 -25.67 8.23
C ALA A 302 5.51 -25.96 8.22
N SER A 303 4.92 -26.46 9.32
CA SER A 303 3.48 -26.73 9.37
C SER A 303 2.62 -25.48 9.18
N SER A 304 3.06 -24.32 9.65
CA SER A 304 2.35 -23.06 9.49
C SER A 304 2.42 -22.59 8.04
N LEU A 305 3.59 -22.71 7.40
CA LEU A 305 3.77 -22.43 5.97
C LEU A 305 2.99 -23.42 5.09
N THR A 306 2.97 -24.72 5.43
CA THR A 306 2.16 -25.72 4.74
C THR A 306 0.68 -25.42 4.90
N LYS A 307 0.21 -25.07 6.10
CA LYS A 307 -1.18 -24.65 6.32
C LYS A 307 -1.54 -23.39 5.52
N LEU A 308 -0.62 -22.44 5.41
CA LEU A 308 -0.81 -21.21 4.61
C LEU A 308 -0.83 -21.51 3.11
N ALA A 309 0.01 -22.43 2.63
CA ALA A 309 0.06 -22.88 1.24
C ALA A 309 -1.17 -23.72 0.85
N VAL A 310 -1.73 -24.47 1.80
CA VAL A 310 -2.96 -25.29 1.62
C VAL A 310 -4.24 -24.47 1.80
N LEU A 311 -4.16 -23.29 2.44
CA LEU A 311 -5.29 -22.38 2.63
C LEU A 311 -6.05 -22.04 1.33
N PRO A 312 -5.40 -21.65 0.21
CA PRO A 312 -6.10 -21.40 -1.06
C PRO A 312 -6.79 -22.65 -1.62
N PHE A 313 -6.20 -23.84 -1.44
CA PHE A 313 -6.81 -25.10 -1.88
C PHE A 313 -8.05 -25.46 -1.05
N ARG A 314 -7.97 -25.34 0.28
CA ARG A 314 -9.12 -25.55 1.17
C ARG A 314 -10.24 -24.55 0.91
N PHE A 315 -9.88 -23.29 0.62
CA PHE A 315 -10.86 -22.27 0.26
C PHE A 315 -11.53 -22.58 -1.08
N GLY A 316 -10.75 -22.95 -2.11
CA GLY A 316 -11.27 -23.39 -3.40
C GLY A 316 -12.21 -24.61 -3.28
N TRP A 317 -11.84 -25.60 -2.48
CA TRP A 317 -12.67 -26.78 -2.19
C TRP A 317 -14.00 -26.40 -1.53
N LEU A 318 -13.98 -25.54 -0.51
CA LEU A 318 -15.20 -25.08 0.16
C LEU A 318 -16.14 -24.32 -0.78
N VAL A 319 -15.60 -23.52 -1.70
CA VAL A 319 -16.38 -22.83 -2.73
C VAL A 319 -17.04 -23.82 -3.68
N LEU A 320 -16.31 -24.87 -4.11
CA LEU A 320 -16.85 -25.92 -4.97
C LEU A 320 -17.97 -26.72 -4.29
N VAL A 321 -17.77 -27.14 -3.03
CA VAL A 321 -18.80 -27.84 -2.26
C VAL A 321 -20.03 -26.97 -2.06
N TRP A 322 -19.86 -25.68 -1.74
CA TRP A 322 -20.96 -24.74 -1.62
C TRP A 322 -21.73 -24.56 -2.95
N ALA A 323 -21.02 -24.45 -4.07
CA ALA A 323 -21.64 -24.35 -5.39
C ALA A 323 -22.43 -25.62 -5.74
N TRP A 324 -21.89 -26.80 -5.44
CA TRP A 324 -22.58 -28.07 -5.63
C TRP A 324 -23.86 -28.18 -4.81
N LEU A 325 -23.81 -27.85 -3.52
CA LEU A 325 -24.99 -27.82 -2.63
C LEU A 325 -26.05 -26.82 -3.11
N ARG A 326 -25.64 -25.67 -3.66
CA ARG A 326 -26.56 -24.69 -4.28
C ARG A 326 -27.23 -25.25 -5.52
N MET A 327 -26.49 -25.97 -6.37
CA MET A 327 -27.03 -26.59 -7.58
C MET A 327 -28.02 -27.72 -7.26
N THR A 328 -27.70 -28.57 -6.29
CA THR A 328 -28.62 -29.66 -5.86
C THR A 328 -29.89 -29.11 -5.23
N ALA A 329 -29.80 -28.09 -4.38
CA ALA A 329 -30.96 -27.40 -3.82
C ALA A 329 -31.83 -26.70 -4.89
N ALA A 330 -31.22 -26.18 -5.95
CA ALA A 330 -31.96 -25.61 -7.08
C ALA A 330 -32.68 -26.67 -7.92
N ARG A 331 -32.05 -27.84 -8.14
CA ARG A 331 -32.68 -28.98 -8.83
C ARG A 331 -33.86 -29.54 -8.04
N ALA A 332 -33.71 -29.72 -6.72
CA ALA A 332 -34.79 -30.19 -5.85
C ALA A 332 -36.01 -29.25 -5.85
N ARG A 333 -35.78 -27.93 -5.91
CA ARG A 333 -36.87 -26.95 -6.05
C ARG A 333 -37.59 -27.00 -7.39
N LYS A 334 -36.88 -27.28 -8.48
CA LYS A 334 -37.52 -27.46 -9.80
C LYS A 334 -38.35 -28.75 -9.84
N ALA A 335 -37.86 -29.83 -9.23
CA ALA A 335 -38.55 -31.12 -9.19
C ALA A 335 -39.78 -31.15 -8.26
N SER A 336 -39.92 -30.20 -7.34
CA SER A 336 -41.09 -30.05 -6.47
C SER A 336 -42.12 -29.05 -7.00
N ALA A 337 -41.77 -28.31 -8.06
CA ALA A 337 -42.64 -27.36 -8.74
C ALA A 337 -43.22 -27.90 -10.06
N ALA A 338 -42.75 -29.08 -10.49
CA ALA A 338 -43.31 -29.89 -11.56
C ALA A 338 -44.07 -31.06 -10.92
#